data_AF-A0A8T5JGT1-F1
#
_entry.id   AF-A0A8T5JGT1-F1
#
_cell.length_a   1.000
_cell.length_b   1.000
_cell.length_c   1.000
_cell.angle_alpha   90.00
_cell.angle_beta   90.00
_cell.angle_gamma   90.00
#
_symmetry.space_group_name_H-M   'P 1'
#
loop_
_entity.id
_entity.type
_entity.pdbx_description
1 polymer ?
#
loop_
_entity_poly.entity_id
_entity_poly.type
_entity_poly.pdbx_seq_one_letter_code
_entity_poly.pdbx_strand_id
1 'polypeptide(L)'
;MGRKRQKAPNIIKRRLPSQYLCPNCGKNTISIVLKLDEGIGRIICASCSLKNQFPIPEHVQPVDAYCIFVDKYYGVEEPAIQ
;
A
#
# COMPACT_ATOMS: atom_id res chain seq x y z
N MET A 1 26.08 -47.13 -2.71
CA MET A 1 26.33 -45.74 -2.27
C MET A 1 25.27 -44.81 -2.89
N GLY A 2 24.13 -44.65 -2.21
CA GLY A 2 23.03 -43.83 -2.72
C GLY A 2 23.18 -42.38 -2.24
N ARG A 3 23.31 -41.44 -3.19
CA ARG A 3 23.33 -40.00 -2.90
C ARG A 3 21.97 -39.59 -2.32
N LYS A 4 21.90 -39.37 -1.00
CA LYS A 4 20.71 -38.76 -0.37
C LYS A 4 20.48 -37.39 -1.00
N ARG A 5 19.35 -37.23 -1.70
CA ARG A 5 18.92 -35.97 -2.31
C ARG A 5 18.71 -34.95 -1.19
N GLN A 6 19.49 -33.86 -1.21
CA GLN A 6 19.32 -32.76 -0.27
C GLN A 6 18.02 -32.02 -0.60
N LYS A 7 17.22 -31.71 0.43
CA LYS A 7 16.03 -30.86 0.29
C LYS A 7 16.48 -29.45 -0.08
N ALA A 8 15.96 -28.92 -1.18
CA ALA A 8 16.19 -27.53 -1.54
C ALA A 8 15.66 -26.60 -0.43
N PRO A 9 16.42 -25.60 0.03
CA PRO A 9 15.93 -24.65 1.00
C PRO A 9 14.81 -23.82 0.38
N ASN A 10 13.71 -23.66 1.12
CA ASN A 10 12.61 -22.82 0.69
C ASN A 10 13.07 -21.35 0.75
N ILE A 11 13.16 -20.69 -0.39
CA ILE A 11 13.61 -19.30 -0.48
C ILE A 11 12.47 -18.42 0.05
N ILE A 12 12.63 -17.90 1.27
CA ILE A 12 11.73 -16.88 1.83
C ILE A 12 11.95 -15.61 1.01
N LYS A 13 11.04 -15.35 0.06
CA LYS A 13 11.04 -14.11 -0.71
C LYS A 13 10.79 -12.95 0.26
N ARG A 14 11.81 -12.14 0.52
CA ARG A 14 11.69 -10.89 1.28
C ARG A 14 10.71 -10.00 0.53
N ARG A 15 9.48 -9.86 1.04
CA ARG A 15 8.54 -8.88 0.49
C ARG A 15 9.09 -7.49 0.78
N LEU A 16 9.12 -6.62 -0.22
CA LEU A 16 9.43 -5.22 0.01
C LEU A 16 8.50 -4.70 1.13
N PRO A 17 9.03 -4.01 2.15
CA PRO A 17 8.18 -3.40 3.15
C PRO A 17 7.32 -2.33 2.47
N SER A 18 6.01 -2.55 2.39
CA SER A 18 5.03 -1.60 1.85
C SER A 18 4.77 -0.45 2.84
N GLN A 19 5.82 0.28 3.23
CA GLN A 19 5.74 1.41 4.16
C GLN A 19 5.74 2.71 3.37
N TYR A 20 4.61 3.42 3.39
CA TYR A 20 4.44 4.71 2.70
C TYR A 20 4.49 5.88 3.70
N LEU A 21 4.85 7.06 3.20
CA LEU A 21 4.97 8.29 3.98
C LEU A 21 3.59 8.84 4.32
N CYS A 22 3.34 9.23 5.57
CA CYS A 22 2.08 9.85 5.93
C CYS A 22 2.09 11.36 5.69
N PRO A 23 1.13 11.93 4.92
CA PRO A 23 1.09 13.37 4.65
C PRO A 23 0.77 14.22 5.90
N ASN A 24 0.15 13.62 6.93
CA ASN A 24 -0.20 14.32 8.17
C ASN A 24 0.92 14.33 9.22
N CYS A 25 1.75 13.29 9.29
CA CYS A 25 2.76 13.14 10.35
C CYS A 25 4.20 12.95 9.86
N GLY A 26 4.41 12.89 8.54
CA GLY A 26 5.75 12.81 7.92
C GLY A 26 6.49 11.49 8.13
N LYS A 27 5.87 10.47 8.74
CA LYS A 27 6.51 9.17 9.06
C LYS A 27 6.10 8.09 8.07
N ASN A 28 7.03 7.19 7.72
CA ASN A 28 6.81 6.02 6.86
C ASN A 28 6.06 4.89 7.59
N THR A 29 4.81 5.13 7.96
CA THR A 29 4.01 4.20 8.78
C THR A 29 2.64 3.90 8.19
N ILE A 30 2.40 4.26 6.93
CA ILE A 30 1.17 3.91 6.24
C ILE A 30 1.23 2.45 5.79
N SER A 31 0.22 1.69 6.21
CA SER A 31 -0.11 0.35 5.75
C SER A 31 -1.33 0.38 4.84
N ILE A 32 -1.24 -0.26 3.68
CA ILE A 32 -2.29 -0.31 2.67
C ILE A 32 -2.79 -1.74 2.57
N VAL A 33 -4.10 -1.91 2.74
CA VAL A 33 -4.80 -3.19 2.61
C VAL A 33 -5.76 -3.06 1.43
N LEU A 34 -5.47 -3.77 0.35
CA LEU A 34 -6.33 -3.84 -0.83
C LEU A 34 -7.22 -5.06 -0.71
N LYS A 35 -8.53 -4.85 -0.73
CA LYS A 35 -9.51 -5.92 -0.85
C LYS A 35 -10.03 -5.96 -2.29
N LEU A 36 -9.41 -6.81 -3.10
CA LEU A 36 -9.73 -6.98 -4.51
C LEU A 36 -11.17 -7.47 -4.70
N ASP A 37 -11.65 -8.37 -3.83
CA ASP A 37 -13.01 -8.92 -3.89
C ASP A 37 -14.12 -7.88 -3.72
N GLU A 38 -13.87 -6.83 -2.93
CA GLU A 38 -14.85 -5.77 -2.66
C GLU A 38 -14.57 -4.51 -3.53
N GLY A 39 -13.44 -4.45 -4.23
CA GLY A 39 -12.98 -3.24 -4.91
C GLY A 39 -12.69 -2.09 -3.93
N ILE A 40 -12.21 -2.41 -2.72
CA ILE A 40 -12.03 -1.43 -1.63
C ILE A 40 -10.58 -1.39 -1.16
N GLY A 41 -10.00 -0.20 -1.15
CA GLY A 41 -8.70 0.09 -0.56
C GLY A 41 -8.87 0.67 0.83
N ARG A 42 -8.14 0.12 1.81
CA ARG A 42 -8.08 0.65 3.17
C ARG A 42 -6.65 1.09 3.49
N ILE A 43 -6.52 2.32 3.96
CA ILE A 43 -5.25 2.91 4.37
C ILE A 43 -5.29 3.15 5.87
N ILE A 44 -4.24 2.73 6.56
CA ILE A 44 -4.09 2.88 8.01
C ILE A 44 -2.70 3.42 8.29
N CYS A 45 -2.61 4.59 8.93
CA CYS A 45 -1.36 5.10 9.47
C CYS A 45 -1.21 4.68 10.94
N ALA A 46 -0.09 4.02 11.27
CA ALA A 46 0.18 3.60 12.65
C ALA A 46 0.59 4.76 13.58
N SER A 47 1.13 5.88 13.05
CA SER A 47 1.61 6.97 13.91
C SER A 47 0.56 8.03 14.26
N CYS A 48 -0.43 8.28 13.41
CA CYS A 48 -1.47 9.30 13.64
C CYS A 48 -2.88 8.70 13.64
N SER A 49 -3.01 7.37 13.55
CA SER A 49 -4.28 6.63 13.55
C SER A 49 -5.24 7.02 12.42
N LEU A 50 -4.75 7.63 11.34
CA LEU A 50 -5.54 7.92 10.15
C LEU A 50 -6.03 6.61 9.52
N LYS A 51 -7.34 6.53 9.29
CA LYS A 51 -7.99 5.40 8.65
C LYS A 51 -8.87 5.96 7.54
N ASN A 52 -8.55 5.62 6.30
CA ASN A 52 -9.38 5.99 5.16
C ASN A 52 -9.73 4.75 4.35
N GLN A 53 -10.93 4.76 3.80
CA GLN A 53 -11.45 3.71 2.93
C GLN A 53 -11.94 4.37 1.65
N PHE A 54 -11.55 3.82 0.50
CA PHE A 54 -11.98 4.33 -0.79
C PHE A 54 -12.16 3.17 -1.78
N PRO A 55 -13.08 3.33 -2.75
CA PRO A 55 -13.19 2.38 -3.85
C PRO A 55 -11.93 2.46 -4.72
N ILE A 56 -11.43 1.30 -5.13
CA ILE A 56 -10.28 1.12 -6.00
C ILE A 56 -10.64 0.23 -7.18
N PRO A 57 -10.06 0.46 -8.36
CA PRO A 57 -10.21 -0.45 -9.49
C PRO A 57 -9.52 -1.80 -9.22
N GLU A 58 -9.96 -2.85 -9.92
CA GLU A 58 -9.50 -4.23 -9.73
C GLU A 58 -8.00 -4.44 -10.00
N HIS A 59 -7.39 -3.60 -10.86
CA HIS A 59 -5.97 -3.64 -11.19
C HIS A 59 -5.19 -2.47 -10.56
N VAL A 60 -5.34 -2.28 -9.25
CA VAL A 60 -4.60 -1.24 -8.51
C VAL A 60 -3.40 -1.85 -7.80
N GLN A 61 -2.25 -1.19 -7.87
CA GLN A 61 -1.12 -1.51 -6.99
C GLN A 61 -1.24 -0.70 -5.69
N PRO A 62 -0.60 -1.13 -4.58
CA PRO A 62 -0.60 -0.37 -3.34
C PRO A 62 0.02 1.03 -3.51
N VAL A 63 0.90 1.21 -4.50
CA VAL A 63 1.46 2.52 -4.87
C VAL A 63 0.37 3.45 -5.42
N ASP A 64 -0.48 2.97 -6.33
CA ASP A 64 -1.54 3.79 -6.92
C ASP A 64 -2.58 4.18 -5.86
N ALA A 65 -2.90 3.25 -4.94
CA ALA A 65 -3.77 3.52 -3.80
C ALA A 65 -3.19 4.61 -2.88
N TYR A 66 -1.87 4.64 -2.71
CA TYR A 66 -1.19 5.71 -1.98
C TYR A 66 -1.33 7.07 -2.69
N CYS A 67 -1.09 7.13 -4.00
CA CYS A 67 -1.24 8.37 -4.77
C CYS A 67 -2.65 8.95 -4.66
N ILE A 68 -3.69 8.12 -4.92
CA ILE A 68 -5.10 8.55 -4.81
C ILE A 68 -5.41 9.11 -3.41
N PHE A 69 -4.84 8.52 -2.37
CA PHE A 69 -5.02 9.00 -1.00
C PHE A 69 -4.32 10.33 -0.75
N VAL A 70 -3.09 10.50 -1.23
CA VAL A 70 -2.33 11.74 -1.12
C VAL A 70 -3.05 12.88 -1.86
N ASP A 71 -3.50 12.63 -3.09
CA ASP A 71 -4.25 13.59 -3.90
C ASP A 71 -5.55 14.02 -3.20
N LYS A 72 -6.30 13.04 -2.65
CA LYS A 72 -7.50 13.33 -1.84
C LYS A 72 -7.20 14.07 -0.55
N TYR A 73 -6.06 13.79 0.08
CA TYR A 73 -5.68 14.40 1.35
C TYR A 73 -5.26 15.85 1.18
N TYR A 74 -4.45 16.14 0.15
CA TYR A 74 -4.07 17.51 -0.17
C TYR A 74 -5.15 18.28 -0.90
N GLY A 75 -6.20 17.61 -1.40
CA GLY A 75 -7.37 18.24 -1.97
C GLY A 75 -6.97 19.27 -3.01
N VAL A 76 -6.00 18.93 -3.86
CA VAL A 76 -5.57 19.84 -4.93
C VAL A 76 -6.70 19.86 -5.94
N GLU A 77 -7.70 20.69 -5.65
CA GLU A 77 -8.41 21.43 -6.67
C GLU A 77 -7.30 22.07 -7.49
N GLU A 78 -6.99 21.50 -8.67
CA GLU A 78 -6.23 22.24 -9.66
C GLU A 78 -6.91 23.61 -9.77
N PRO A 79 -6.21 24.74 -9.48
CA PRO A 79 -6.78 26.01 -9.85
C PRO A 79 -6.99 25.91 -11.35
N ALA A 80 -8.25 25.96 -11.78
CA ALA A 80 -8.60 26.09 -13.17
C ALA A 80 -7.82 27.31 -13.69
N ILE A 81 -6.72 27.05 -14.40
CA ILE A 81 -6.07 28.07 -15.20
C ILE A 81 -6.99 28.20 -16.42
N GLN A 82 -7.94 29.13 -16.32
CA GLN A 82 -8.61 29.73 -17.46
C GLN A 82 -8.09 31.14 -17.65
#